data_AF-A0A6C0AHA9-F1
#
_entry.id   AF-A0A6C0AHA9-F1
#
_cell.length_a   1.000
_cell.length_b   1.000
_cell.length_c   1.000
_cell.angle_alpha   90.00
_cell.angle_beta   90.00
_cell.angle_gamma   90.00
#
_symmetry.space_group_name_H-M   'P 1'
#
loop_
_entity.id
_entity.type
_entity.pdbx_description
1 polymer ?
#
loop_
_entity_poly.entity_id
_entity_poly.type
_entity_poly.pdbx_seq_one_letter_code
_entity_poly.pdbx_strand_id
1 'polypeptide(L)'
;MGTSQSKVQGLYLPAQSGKPRKMNDRMIYNKRASELFGAGEVNFIITSNNITLAEQTTRVDMELSTQFQDSDVYAWHSGKKTNCSEAELFVKILDGLETIVLCANAVRMALVCKVLARLEKSNDFNKKVNIWIDEADASIQLWKQHDYLLLYTKIIMVYLVSATFEIIFKQYDRIFIIGYAHTHSECYRCLRDCDKVEVDVVGTTLAYVEYVLDQYELVKPGVRIFAPGDSVKESHLAIATTLYEKGFVVVLINGSRKEILIPDKKAIDLRPYISSEEELSTTIAKLYHDNHWEQFPFAITCHNCIGRGITFQSLPANTHQGFLFTHGIFSPMTCAESAYQLMARVFGNIGNPSYVPCEVYSTHSMFVKVGKQEKAALELAKIIYQRQVQEDPVNDAPAPAEPVYSKRTETTLNLEVYLDCTRATIKKIMNRPCKEDFTFDLLSTPKSNENRLIVLKDKHRKMKTGELWQTVLGSYPGWSDLKQGHESGLDVMNPSRKIAMELKNRTNTDNASSRKANLDKLAAFKKKNPEYTCIYATLNDSTEQKTRDGSVKKFIHDGVELEQYVGYEVLTLVLGEDRDKVLECVRDTLYELD
;
A
#
# COMPACT_ATOMS: atom_id res chain seq x y z
N MET A 1 3.55 19.07 10.72
CA MET A 1 4.17 17.90 10.04
C MET A 1 3.38 16.58 10.22
N GLY A 2 2.37 16.48 11.10
CA GLY A 2 1.68 15.20 11.36
C GLY A 2 0.61 14.76 10.36
N THR A 3 0.23 15.58 9.37
CA THR A 3 -0.85 15.24 8.42
C THR A 3 -0.38 14.50 7.16
N SER A 4 0.88 14.69 6.73
CA SER A 4 1.39 14.11 5.46
C SER A 4 1.67 12.60 5.54
N GLN A 5 2.02 12.07 6.72
CA GLN A 5 2.32 10.64 6.91
C GLN A 5 1.08 9.73 6.79
N SER A 6 -0.12 10.30 6.83
CA SER A 6 -1.37 9.54 6.67
C SER A 6 -1.53 8.88 5.30
N LYS A 7 -0.81 9.38 4.28
CA LYS A 7 -0.84 8.86 2.91
C LYS A 7 0.17 7.73 2.65
N VAL A 8 0.96 7.32 3.65
CA VAL A 8 1.96 6.27 3.48
C VAL A 8 1.49 4.98 4.12
N GLN A 9 1.43 3.91 3.34
CA GLN A 9 1.11 2.56 3.79
C GLN A 9 2.21 1.57 3.42
N GLY A 10 2.42 0.57 4.26
CA GLY A 10 3.37 -0.50 4.03
C GLY A 10 2.68 -1.82 3.72
N LEU A 11 3.09 -2.47 2.65
CA LEU A 11 2.75 -3.85 2.31
C LEU A 11 3.97 -4.72 2.65
N TYR A 12 3.98 -5.22 3.89
CA TYR A 12 5.07 -6.04 4.42
C TYR A 12 4.71 -7.52 4.32
N LEU A 13 5.27 -8.20 3.32
CA LEU A 13 5.00 -9.60 3.01
C LEU A 13 6.31 -10.40 2.85
N PRO A 14 6.32 -11.73 3.06
CA PRO A 14 7.53 -12.54 2.96
C PRO A 14 8.22 -12.44 1.60
N ALA A 15 9.55 -12.66 1.57
CA ALA A 15 10.30 -12.77 0.34
C ALA A 15 9.78 -13.96 -0.50
N GLN A 16 9.69 -13.78 -1.82
CA GLN A 16 9.18 -14.79 -2.77
C GLN A 16 7.75 -15.29 -2.51
N SER A 17 6.91 -14.49 -1.83
CA SER A 17 5.50 -14.79 -1.57
C SER A 17 4.53 -14.37 -2.69
N GLY A 18 5.01 -13.71 -3.75
CA GLY A 18 4.16 -13.12 -4.78
C GLY A 18 3.69 -11.70 -4.45
N LYS A 19 4.53 -10.87 -3.83
CA LYS A 19 4.22 -9.47 -3.49
C LYS A 19 3.67 -8.65 -4.67
N PRO A 20 4.21 -8.72 -5.90
CA PRO A 20 3.65 -7.99 -7.04
C PRO A 20 2.21 -8.38 -7.38
N ARG A 21 1.84 -9.66 -7.21
CA ARG A 21 0.46 -10.11 -7.37
C ARG A 21 -0.46 -9.48 -6.32
N LYS A 22 -0.05 -9.46 -5.05
CA LYS A 22 -0.81 -8.80 -3.97
C LYS A 22 -0.94 -7.29 -4.18
N MET A 23 0.09 -6.65 -4.74
CA MET A 23 0.04 -5.26 -5.19
C MET A 23 -1.02 -5.08 -6.28
N ASN A 24 -1.03 -5.92 -7.33
CA ASN A 24 -2.04 -5.85 -8.39
C ASN A 24 -3.47 -6.12 -7.89
N ASP A 25 -3.68 -7.14 -7.06
CA ASP A 25 -4.97 -7.41 -6.42
C ASP A 25 -5.52 -6.15 -5.70
N ARG A 26 -4.62 -5.40 -5.05
CA ARG A 26 -4.96 -4.15 -4.37
C ARG A 26 -5.21 -3.00 -5.36
N MET A 27 -4.46 -2.90 -6.44
CA MET A 27 -4.73 -1.92 -7.51
C MET A 27 -6.11 -2.15 -8.13
N ILE A 28 -6.46 -3.40 -8.43
CA ILE A 28 -7.78 -3.78 -8.95
C ILE A 28 -8.88 -3.42 -7.95
N TYR A 29 -8.66 -3.71 -6.66
CA TYR A 29 -9.58 -3.33 -5.59
C TYR A 29 -9.80 -1.81 -5.53
N ASN A 30 -8.72 -1.03 -5.53
CA ASN A 30 -8.79 0.44 -5.48
C ASN A 30 -9.49 1.00 -6.72
N LYS A 31 -9.17 0.49 -7.92
CA LYS A 31 -9.82 0.87 -9.18
C LYS A 31 -11.33 0.67 -9.10
N ARG A 32 -11.78 -0.51 -8.67
CA ARG A 32 -13.21 -0.81 -8.49
C ARG A 32 -13.87 0.11 -7.48
N ALA A 33 -13.20 0.39 -6.37
CA ALA A 33 -13.71 1.31 -5.36
C ALA A 33 -13.87 2.73 -5.93
N SER A 34 -12.88 3.22 -6.67
CA SER A 34 -12.90 4.56 -7.25
C SER A 34 -13.89 4.71 -8.40
N GLU A 35 -14.10 3.66 -9.21
CA GLU A 35 -15.14 3.59 -10.24
C GLU A 35 -16.55 3.76 -9.65
N LEU A 36 -16.82 3.20 -8.45
CA LEU A 36 -18.10 3.39 -7.76
C LEU A 36 -18.38 4.86 -7.40
N PHE A 37 -17.32 5.66 -7.22
CA PHE A 37 -17.41 7.09 -6.93
C PHE A 37 -17.18 7.98 -8.16
N GLY A 38 -17.08 7.39 -9.36
CA GLY A 38 -16.84 8.13 -10.61
C GLY A 38 -15.46 8.79 -10.69
N ALA A 39 -14.50 8.36 -9.87
CA ALA A 39 -13.13 8.85 -9.89
C ALA A 39 -12.23 7.83 -10.59
N GLY A 40 -11.49 8.25 -11.61
CA GLY A 40 -10.44 7.42 -12.19
C GLY A 40 -9.17 7.44 -11.32
N GLU A 41 -8.31 6.44 -11.48
CA GLU A 41 -7.00 6.36 -10.82
C GLU A 41 -5.86 6.21 -11.82
N VAL A 42 -4.68 6.68 -11.42
CA VAL A 42 -3.42 6.47 -12.11
C VAL A 42 -2.40 5.92 -11.12
N ASN A 43 -1.75 4.82 -11.48
CA ASN A 43 -0.76 4.13 -10.65
C ASN A 43 0.65 4.38 -11.19
N PHE A 44 1.52 4.91 -10.35
CA PHE A 44 2.97 4.96 -10.62
C PHE A 44 3.65 3.85 -9.83
N ILE A 45 4.21 2.86 -10.51
CA ILE A 45 4.92 1.74 -9.89
C ILE A 45 6.42 1.96 -10.06
N ILE A 46 7.11 2.17 -8.95
CA ILE A 46 8.53 2.42 -8.85
C ILE A 46 9.19 1.12 -8.38
N THR A 47 9.74 0.35 -9.30
CA THR A 47 10.44 -0.91 -8.99
C THR A 47 11.90 -0.62 -8.68
N SER A 48 12.62 -1.53 -8.01
CA SER A 48 14.07 -1.38 -7.85
C SER A 48 14.81 -1.31 -9.21
N ASN A 49 16.09 -0.94 -9.19
CA ASN A 49 16.90 -0.54 -10.35
C ASN A 49 17.28 -1.71 -11.31
N ASN A 50 16.43 -2.74 -11.41
CA ASN A 50 16.60 -3.89 -12.28
C ASN A 50 15.51 -3.91 -13.37
N ILE A 51 15.94 -3.89 -14.63
CA ILE A 51 15.08 -3.94 -15.82
C ILE A 51 14.17 -5.16 -15.78
N THR A 52 14.71 -6.33 -15.40
CA THR A 52 13.97 -7.59 -15.35
C THR A 52 12.82 -7.54 -14.35
N LEU A 53 12.97 -6.79 -13.24
CA LEU A 53 11.90 -6.62 -12.26
C LEU A 53 10.79 -5.70 -12.76
N ALA A 54 11.15 -4.64 -13.48
CA ALA A 54 10.16 -3.76 -14.11
C ALA A 54 9.35 -4.53 -15.17
N GLU A 55 10.01 -5.36 -15.98
CA GLU A 55 9.36 -6.22 -16.97
C GLU A 55 8.44 -7.27 -16.32
N GLN A 56 8.91 -7.97 -15.27
CA GLN A 56 8.08 -8.92 -14.53
C GLN A 56 6.85 -8.27 -13.90
N THR A 57 7.00 -7.08 -13.32
CA THR A 57 5.87 -6.34 -12.72
C THR A 57 4.84 -5.95 -13.79
N THR A 58 5.30 -5.56 -14.97
CA THR A 58 4.43 -5.25 -16.11
C THR A 58 3.68 -6.50 -16.61
N ARG A 59 4.31 -7.68 -16.57
CA ARG A 59 3.68 -8.96 -16.96
C ARG A 59 2.58 -9.38 -16.00
N VAL A 60 2.78 -9.22 -14.68
CA VAL A 60 1.73 -9.53 -13.69
C VAL A 60 0.47 -8.70 -13.93
N ASP A 61 0.60 -7.46 -14.40
CA ASP A 61 -0.54 -6.62 -14.79
C ASP A 61 -1.21 -7.11 -16.09
N MET A 62 -0.43 -7.58 -17.08
CA MET A 62 -0.96 -8.11 -18.35
C MET A 62 -1.61 -9.50 -18.20
N GLU A 63 -1.00 -10.43 -17.45
CA GLU A 63 -1.47 -11.82 -17.33
C GLU A 63 -2.73 -11.97 -16.47
N LEU A 64 -2.87 -11.16 -15.42
CA LEU A 64 -4.04 -11.21 -14.52
C LEU A 64 -5.26 -10.52 -15.11
N SER A 65 -5.10 -9.87 -16.26
CA SER A 65 -6.09 -8.94 -16.74
C SER A 65 -6.47 -9.24 -18.20
N THR A 66 -7.41 -10.18 -18.35
CA THR A 66 -8.17 -10.35 -19.61
C THR A 66 -9.01 -9.11 -19.98
N GLN A 67 -8.87 -8.00 -19.24
CA GLN A 67 -9.69 -6.79 -19.32
C GLN A 67 -8.91 -5.51 -19.62
N PHE A 68 -7.57 -5.48 -19.57
CA PHE A 68 -6.82 -4.27 -19.92
C PHE A 68 -6.35 -4.37 -21.37
N GLN A 69 -6.49 -3.28 -22.11
CA GLN A 69 -5.91 -3.20 -23.45
C GLN A 69 -4.43 -2.81 -23.30
N ASP A 70 -3.59 -3.22 -24.26
CA ASP A 70 -2.15 -2.85 -24.31
C ASP A 70 -1.89 -1.32 -24.19
N SER A 71 -2.92 -0.48 -24.38
CA SER A 71 -2.88 0.97 -24.21
C SER A 71 -2.75 1.47 -22.77
N ASP A 72 -3.02 0.63 -21.76
CA ASP A 72 -3.29 1.11 -20.40
C ASP A 72 -2.05 1.12 -19.50
N VAL A 73 -0.96 0.46 -19.94
CA VAL A 73 0.29 0.30 -19.17
C VAL A 73 1.50 0.83 -19.94
N TYR A 74 2.30 1.66 -19.28
CA TYR A 74 3.55 2.19 -19.83
C TYR A 74 4.74 1.80 -18.95
N ALA A 75 5.65 0.97 -19.49
CA ALA A 75 6.86 0.55 -18.81
C ALA A 75 8.11 1.32 -19.28
N TRP A 76 8.80 1.96 -18.33
CA TRP A 76 10.00 2.77 -18.52
C TRP A 76 11.21 2.24 -17.76
N HIS A 77 12.11 1.59 -18.49
CA HIS A 77 13.37 1.07 -17.97
C HIS A 77 14.57 1.56 -18.80
N SER A 78 15.79 1.28 -18.35
CA SER A 78 17.01 1.60 -19.12
C SER A 78 17.16 0.68 -20.32
N GLY A 79 17.57 1.24 -21.46
CA GLY A 79 17.83 0.47 -22.69
C GLY A 79 16.81 0.66 -23.82
N LYS A 80 15.62 1.22 -23.55
CA LYS A 80 14.71 1.62 -24.64
C LYS A 80 15.28 2.83 -25.39
N LYS A 81 15.35 2.73 -26.73
CA LYS A 81 15.84 3.81 -27.62
C LYS A 81 14.95 5.05 -27.62
N THR A 82 13.69 4.91 -27.24
CA THR A 82 12.71 6.00 -27.16
C THR A 82 12.50 6.40 -25.70
N ASN A 83 13.19 7.47 -25.28
CA ASN A 83 12.86 8.15 -24.03
C ASN A 83 11.58 8.96 -24.28
N CYS A 84 10.50 8.61 -23.59
CA CYS A 84 9.32 9.47 -23.57
C CYS A 84 9.68 10.78 -22.87
N SER A 85 9.28 11.92 -23.43
CA SER A 85 9.49 13.20 -22.74
C SER A 85 8.49 13.38 -21.58
N GLU A 86 8.76 14.31 -20.68
CA GLU A 86 7.81 14.71 -19.63
C GLU A 86 6.44 15.07 -20.22
N ALA A 87 6.45 15.85 -21.31
CA ALA A 87 5.25 16.33 -21.96
C ALA A 87 4.46 15.21 -22.64
N GLU A 88 5.16 14.28 -23.31
CA GLU A 88 4.53 13.10 -23.91
C GLU A 88 3.89 12.20 -22.86
N LEU A 89 4.58 11.92 -21.74
CA LEU A 89 4.02 11.10 -20.68
C LEU A 89 2.80 11.76 -20.04
N PHE A 90 2.86 13.07 -19.81
CA PHE A 90 1.73 13.84 -19.34
C PHE A 90 0.51 13.73 -20.28
N VAL A 91 0.72 13.90 -21.59
CA VAL A 91 -0.34 13.77 -22.60
C VAL A 91 -0.93 12.35 -22.59
N LYS A 92 -0.10 11.31 -22.57
CA LYS A 92 -0.58 9.92 -22.48
C LYS A 92 -1.46 9.66 -21.28
N ILE A 93 -1.12 10.25 -20.12
CA ILE A 93 -1.93 10.14 -18.89
C ILE A 93 -3.30 10.82 -19.07
N LEU A 94 -3.34 11.98 -19.73
CA LEU A 94 -4.61 12.64 -20.06
C LEU A 94 -5.43 11.81 -21.07
N ASP A 95 -4.76 11.17 -22.02
CA ASP A 95 -5.39 10.33 -23.06
C ASP A 95 -5.83 8.95 -22.56
N GLY A 96 -5.64 8.65 -21.27
CA GLY A 96 -6.22 7.46 -20.63
C GLY A 96 -5.23 6.54 -19.95
N LEU A 97 -3.92 6.70 -20.12
CA LEU A 97 -2.91 5.83 -19.52
C LEU A 97 -3.08 5.73 -17.99
N GLU A 98 -3.26 4.51 -17.48
CA GLU A 98 -3.63 4.27 -16.08
C GLU A 98 -2.45 3.78 -15.24
N THR A 99 -1.52 3.01 -15.81
CA THR A 99 -0.40 2.44 -15.06
C THR A 99 0.93 2.80 -15.70
N ILE A 100 1.84 3.29 -14.87
CA ILE A 100 3.19 3.70 -15.27
C ILE A 100 4.18 2.93 -14.42
N VAL A 101 4.93 2.00 -15.03
CA VAL A 101 5.98 1.23 -14.36
C VAL A 101 7.33 1.87 -14.67
N LEU A 102 8.13 2.16 -13.66
CA LEU A 102 9.46 2.72 -13.81
C LEU A 102 10.45 2.13 -12.81
N CYS A 103 11.71 2.03 -13.19
CA CYS A 103 12.74 1.64 -12.21
C CYS A 103 13.25 2.85 -11.40
N ALA A 104 13.63 2.59 -10.16
CA ALA A 104 14.12 3.52 -9.14
C ALA A 104 15.51 4.08 -9.50
N ASN A 105 15.52 5.02 -10.44
CA ASN A 105 16.69 5.77 -10.88
C ASN A 105 16.46 7.27 -10.67
N ALA A 106 17.48 8.00 -10.20
CA ALA A 106 17.36 9.43 -9.91
C ALA A 106 16.85 10.27 -11.09
N VAL A 107 17.27 9.97 -12.32
CA VAL A 107 16.81 10.68 -13.52
C VAL A 107 15.32 10.43 -13.77
N ARG A 108 14.88 9.18 -13.66
CA ARG A 108 13.47 8.80 -13.82
C ARG A 108 12.59 9.37 -12.72
N MET A 109 13.06 9.31 -11.48
CA MET A 109 12.39 9.91 -10.33
C MET A 109 12.23 11.42 -10.50
N ALA A 110 13.28 12.13 -10.93
CA ALA A 110 13.19 13.56 -11.21
C ALA A 110 12.12 13.88 -12.25
N LEU A 111 11.98 13.06 -13.29
CA LEU A 111 10.95 13.26 -14.29
C LEU A 111 9.55 12.93 -13.78
N VAL A 112 9.36 11.82 -13.06
CA VAL A 112 8.08 11.48 -12.42
C VAL A 112 7.63 12.63 -11.52
N CYS A 113 8.54 13.23 -10.76
CA CYS A 113 8.24 14.40 -9.95
C CYS A 113 7.73 15.58 -10.78
N LYS A 114 8.31 15.83 -11.97
CA LYS A 114 7.83 16.90 -12.87
C LYS A 114 6.45 16.59 -13.43
N VAL A 115 6.22 15.34 -13.87
CA VAL A 115 4.91 14.89 -14.35
C VAL A 115 3.85 15.03 -13.26
N LEU A 116 4.13 14.55 -12.03
CA LEU A 116 3.23 14.68 -10.88
C LEU A 116 2.95 16.14 -10.54
N ALA A 117 3.97 17.01 -10.57
CA ALA A 117 3.79 18.45 -10.34
C ALA A 117 2.91 19.11 -11.41
N ARG A 118 2.98 18.64 -12.65
CA ARG A 118 2.13 19.11 -13.75
C ARG A 118 0.70 18.58 -13.62
N LEU A 119 0.54 17.31 -13.26
CA LEU A 119 -0.75 16.70 -12.98
C LEU A 119 -1.45 17.43 -11.83
N GLU A 120 -0.76 17.73 -10.73
CA GLU A 120 -1.30 18.49 -9.59
C GLU A 120 -1.89 19.84 -10.00
N LYS A 121 -1.25 20.54 -10.94
CA LYS A 121 -1.67 21.87 -11.41
C LYS A 121 -2.70 21.85 -12.55
N SER A 122 -2.87 20.72 -13.24
CA SER A 122 -3.73 20.62 -14.42
C SER A 122 -5.20 20.50 -14.02
N ASN A 123 -6.06 21.34 -14.56
CA ASN A 123 -7.51 21.19 -14.38
C ASN A 123 -8.11 20.06 -15.22
N ASP A 124 -7.43 19.69 -16.32
CA ASP A 124 -7.85 18.63 -17.23
C ASP A 124 -7.63 17.23 -16.64
N PHE A 125 -6.82 17.13 -15.58
CA PHE A 125 -6.57 15.88 -14.88
C PHE A 125 -7.47 15.77 -13.64
N ASN A 126 -8.55 14.99 -13.72
CA ASN A 126 -9.50 14.78 -12.62
C ASN A 126 -9.31 13.46 -11.85
N LYS A 127 -8.36 12.61 -12.28
CA LYS A 127 -8.06 11.32 -11.65
C LYS A 127 -7.25 11.50 -10.35
N LYS A 128 -7.22 10.43 -9.53
CA LYS A 128 -6.35 10.31 -8.35
C LYS A 128 -5.07 9.54 -8.69
N VAL A 129 -4.02 9.77 -7.92
CA VAL A 129 -2.71 9.14 -8.12
C VAL A 129 -2.34 8.28 -6.92
N ASN A 130 -2.02 7.02 -7.21
CA ASN A 130 -1.36 6.10 -6.29
C ASN A 130 0.11 5.95 -6.70
N ILE A 131 1.01 5.90 -5.72
CA ILE A 131 2.42 5.58 -5.95
C ILE A 131 2.73 4.28 -5.25
N TRP A 132 3.31 3.33 -5.95
CA TRP A 132 3.74 2.04 -5.44
C TRP A 132 5.26 1.99 -5.52
N ILE A 133 5.93 1.59 -4.46
CA ILE A 133 7.38 1.48 -4.39
C ILE A 133 7.71 0.03 -4.08
N ASP A 134 8.11 -0.73 -5.09
CA ASP A 134 8.50 -2.13 -4.93
C ASP A 134 9.98 -2.26 -4.52
N GLU A 135 10.24 -3.26 -3.69
CA GLU A 135 11.50 -3.41 -2.93
C GLU A 135 11.87 -2.09 -2.23
N ALA A 136 10.88 -1.50 -1.54
CA ALA A 136 10.93 -0.15 -0.98
C ALA A 136 12.15 0.10 -0.08
N ASP A 137 12.63 -0.88 0.67
CA ASP A 137 13.79 -0.74 1.53
C ASP A 137 15.10 -0.47 0.75
N ALA A 138 15.19 -0.90 -0.52
CA ALA A 138 16.31 -0.58 -1.38
C ALA A 138 16.20 0.82 -2.00
N SER A 139 14.98 1.32 -2.23
CA SER A 139 14.70 2.58 -2.92
C SER A 139 14.31 3.73 -1.96
N ILE A 140 14.14 3.46 -0.67
CA ILE A 140 13.59 4.43 0.28
C ILE A 140 14.45 5.68 0.45
N GLN A 141 15.78 5.55 0.37
CA GLN A 141 16.68 6.70 0.46
C GLN A 141 16.55 7.64 -0.75
N LEU A 142 16.23 7.09 -1.92
CA LEU A 142 15.91 7.88 -3.10
C LEU A 142 14.53 8.53 -2.94
N TRP A 143 13.53 7.76 -2.49
CA TRP A 143 12.17 8.25 -2.29
C TRP A 143 12.07 9.38 -1.25
N LYS A 144 12.81 9.29 -0.13
CA LYS A 144 12.84 10.30 0.94
C LYS A 144 13.05 11.72 0.44
N GLN A 145 13.84 11.89 -0.61
CA GLN A 145 14.13 13.20 -1.21
C GLN A 145 12.89 13.84 -1.85
N HIS A 146 11.83 13.05 -2.03
CA HIS A 146 10.58 13.40 -2.68
C HIS A 146 9.36 13.29 -1.76
N ASP A 147 9.54 13.18 -0.44
CA ASP A 147 8.42 13.13 0.54
C ASP A 147 7.49 14.37 0.44
N TYR A 148 7.95 15.49 -0.14
CA TYR A 148 7.11 16.67 -0.41
C TYR A 148 5.94 16.36 -1.37
N LEU A 149 6.02 15.30 -2.17
CA LEU A 149 4.92 14.85 -3.05
C LEU A 149 3.70 14.44 -2.24
N LEU A 150 3.85 14.03 -0.97
CA LEU A 150 2.72 13.71 -0.08
C LEU A 150 1.79 14.91 0.16
N LEU A 151 2.28 16.13 -0.07
CA LEU A 151 1.49 17.36 0.03
C LEU A 151 0.54 17.57 -1.16
N TYR A 152 0.73 16.86 -2.28
CA TYR A 152 -0.11 17.01 -3.46
C TYR A 152 -1.49 16.42 -3.22
N THR A 153 -2.52 17.17 -3.59
CA THR A 153 -3.93 16.80 -3.37
C THR A 153 -4.38 15.65 -4.26
N LYS A 154 -3.76 15.47 -5.42
CA LYS A 154 -4.06 14.37 -6.34
C LYS A 154 -3.39 13.06 -5.95
N ILE A 155 -2.29 13.12 -5.21
CA ILE A 155 -1.66 11.92 -4.63
C ILE A 155 -2.47 11.51 -3.42
N ILE A 156 -3.15 10.37 -3.52
CA ILE A 156 -4.00 9.84 -2.45
C ILE A 156 -3.20 8.92 -1.53
N MET A 157 -2.35 8.07 -2.09
CA MET A 157 -1.62 7.05 -1.36
C MET A 157 -0.24 6.76 -1.96
N VAL A 158 0.70 6.45 -1.07
CA VAL A 158 2.02 5.89 -1.36
C VAL A 158 2.14 4.55 -0.63
N TYR A 159 2.33 3.49 -1.39
CA TYR A 159 2.44 2.12 -0.92
C TYR A 159 3.90 1.68 -0.98
N LEU A 160 4.47 1.32 0.16
CA LEU A 160 5.82 0.78 0.29
C LEU A 160 5.72 -0.75 0.33
N VAL A 161 6.19 -1.43 -0.71
CA VAL A 161 6.13 -2.88 -0.84
C VAL A 161 7.52 -3.46 -0.59
N SER A 162 7.68 -4.30 0.43
CA SER A 162 8.95 -4.99 0.68
C SER A 162 8.80 -6.26 1.54
N ALA A 163 9.82 -7.11 1.51
CA ALA A 163 10.00 -8.20 2.47
C ALA A 163 10.90 -7.84 3.66
N THR A 164 11.40 -6.60 3.73
CA THR A 164 12.26 -6.12 4.80
C THR A 164 11.91 -4.65 5.08
N PHE A 165 11.61 -4.32 6.34
CA PHE A 165 11.03 -3.00 6.70
C PHE A 165 11.87 -2.19 7.68
N GLU A 166 13.02 -2.68 8.14
CA GLU A 166 13.80 -2.02 9.20
C GLU A 166 14.19 -0.58 8.84
N ILE A 167 14.73 -0.35 7.64
CA ILE A 167 15.09 0.99 7.16
C ILE A 167 13.84 1.87 6.95
N ILE A 168 12.72 1.28 6.55
CA ILE A 168 11.45 1.98 6.37
C ILE A 168 10.91 2.48 7.72
N PHE A 169 10.95 1.63 8.76
CA PHE A 169 10.56 2.03 10.12
C PHE A 169 11.49 3.08 10.72
N LYS A 170 12.79 3.05 10.40
CA LYS A 170 13.72 4.13 10.78
C LYS A 170 13.43 5.44 10.07
N GLN A 171 12.88 5.38 8.86
CA GLN A 171 12.58 6.55 8.04
C GLN A 171 11.25 7.21 8.42
N TYR A 172 10.23 6.42 8.77
CA TYR A 172 8.90 6.92 9.13
C TYR A 172 8.61 6.64 10.60
N ASP A 173 8.43 7.70 11.39
CA ASP A 173 8.07 7.62 12.82
C ASP A 173 6.83 6.75 13.05
N ARG A 174 5.88 6.81 12.11
CA ARG A 174 4.66 5.99 12.07
C ARG A 174 4.35 5.61 10.63
N ILE A 175 4.07 4.34 10.40
CA ILE A 175 3.60 3.82 9.13
C ILE A 175 2.43 2.86 9.36
N PHE A 176 1.41 2.96 8.53
CA PHE A 176 0.29 2.02 8.55
C PHE A 176 0.65 0.79 7.72
N ILE A 177 0.80 -0.36 8.36
CA ILE A 177 1.01 -1.62 7.64
C ILE A 177 -0.37 -2.20 7.29
N ILE A 178 -0.52 -2.67 6.06
CA ILE A 178 -1.75 -3.29 5.57
C ILE A 178 -1.87 -4.70 6.16
N GLY A 179 -3.01 -4.98 6.81
CA GLY A 179 -3.31 -6.29 7.36
C GLY A 179 -3.74 -7.30 6.27
N TYR A 180 -3.28 -8.54 6.38
CA TYR A 180 -3.73 -9.65 5.54
C TYR A 180 -3.97 -10.91 6.38
N ALA A 181 -5.13 -11.57 6.16
CA ALA A 181 -5.42 -12.88 6.75
C ALA A 181 -4.36 -13.93 6.34
N HIS A 182 -4.01 -13.91 5.05
CA HIS A 182 -2.99 -14.78 4.46
C HIS A 182 -1.89 -13.94 3.81
N THR A 183 -0.68 -14.05 4.33
CA THR A 183 0.50 -13.28 3.85
C THR A 183 1.24 -13.97 2.71
N HIS A 184 0.89 -15.20 2.38
CA HIS A 184 1.47 -16.02 1.32
C HIS A 184 0.48 -17.12 0.88
N SER A 185 0.74 -17.78 -0.25
CA SER A 185 -0.03 -18.95 -0.71
C SER A 185 0.32 -20.23 0.07
N GLU A 186 -0.49 -21.28 -0.08
CA GLU A 186 -0.26 -22.59 0.56
C GLU A 186 1.00 -23.30 0.04
N CYS A 187 1.42 -22.99 -1.19
CA CYS A 187 2.67 -23.47 -1.75
C CYS A 187 3.90 -22.74 -1.22
N TYR A 188 3.75 -21.73 -0.36
CA TYR A 188 4.91 -21.09 0.27
C TYR A 188 5.64 -22.08 1.18
N ARG A 189 6.96 -22.15 1.03
CA ARG A 189 7.89 -22.85 1.91
C ARG A 189 8.78 -21.81 2.56
N CYS A 190 8.94 -21.92 3.86
CA CYS A 190 9.72 -21.01 4.68
C CYS A 190 11.04 -21.66 5.11
N LEU A 191 11.93 -20.91 5.75
CA LEU A 191 13.24 -21.42 6.16
C LEU A 191 13.15 -22.66 7.07
N ARG A 192 12.09 -22.79 7.88
CA ARG A 192 11.88 -23.99 8.72
C ARG A 192 11.50 -25.25 7.94
N ASP A 193 11.10 -25.09 6.67
CA ASP A 193 10.77 -26.21 5.78
C ASP A 193 11.99 -26.67 4.95
N CYS A 194 13.16 -26.03 5.18
CA CYS A 194 14.45 -26.43 4.64
C CYS A 194 15.22 -27.27 5.67
N ASP A 195 16.07 -28.18 5.19
CA ASP A 195 17.02 -28.90 6.03
C ASP A 195 18.22 -28.00 6.32
N LYS A 196 18.52 -27.76 7.60
CA LYS A 196 19.55 -26.79 8.00
C LYS A 196 20.81 -27.51 8.44
N VAL A 197 21.92 -27.16 7.80
CA VAL A 197 23.25 -27.64 8.18
C VAL A 197 24.07 -26.47 8.70
N GLU A 198 24.38 -26.52 9.99
CA GLU A 198 25.16 -25.49 10.64
C GLU A 198 26.65 -25.70 10.39
N VAL A 199 27.31 -24.69 9.79
CA VAL A 199 28.73 -24.70 9.46
C VAL A 199 29.36 -23.41 9.98
N ASP A 200 30.00 -23.49 11.15
CA ASP A 200 30.61 -22.35 11.82
C ASP A 200 32.10 -22.26 11.49
N VAL A 201 32.40 -21.84 10.25
CA VAL A 201 33.76 -21.58 9.78
C VAL A 201 33.96 -20.09 9.51
N VAL A 202 35.11 -19.57 9.95
CA VAL A 202 35.52 -18.19 9.70
C VAL A 202 36.40 -18.16 8.46
N GLY A 203 36.08 -17.29 7.50
CA GLY A 203 36.85 -17.15 6.28
C GLY A 203 36.23 -16.15 5.31
N THR A 204 36.84 -16.03 4.13
CA THR A 204 36.21 -15.33 3.00
C THR A 204 35.01 -16.13 2.49
N THR A 205 34.09 -15.48 1.76
CA THR A 205 32.95 -16.19 1.16
C THR A 205 33.38 -17.32 0.24
N LEU A 206 34.48 -17.16 -0.51
CA LEU A 206 35.06 -18.24 -1.31
C LEU A 206 35.54 -19.40 -0.45
N ALA A 207 36.35 -19.14 0.58
CA ALA A 207 36.87 -20.18 1.47
C ALA A 207 35.75 -20.93 2.19
N TYR A 208 34.65 -20.24 2.53
CA TYR A 208 33.46 -20.87 3.10
C TYR A 208 32.80 -21.83 2.11
N VAL A 209 32.61 -21.41 0.84
CA VAL A 209 32.03 -22.27 -0.20
C VAL A 209 32.93 -23.48 -0.46
N GLU A 210 34.25 -23.29 -0.58
CA GLU A 210 35.22 -24.37 -0.74
C GLU A 210 35.16 -25.37 0.41
N TYR A 211 35.16 -24.86 1.66
CA TYR A 211 35.03 -25.71 2.84
C TYR A 211 33.77 -26.57 2.79
N VAL A 212 32.61 -25.99 2.46
CA VAL A 212 31.35 -26.76 2.36
C VAL A 212 31.43 -27.79 1.24
N LEU A 213 31.95 -27.45 0.07
CA LEU A 213 32.07 -28.39 -1.05
C LEU A 213 33.06 -29.54 -0.76
N ASP A 214 34.09 -29.30 0.06
CA ASP A 214 35.11 -30.29 0.40
C ASP A 214 34.66 -31.20 1.55
N GLN A 215 33.88 -30.68 2.50
CA GLN A 215 33.37 -31.47 3.64
C GLN A 215 32.10 -32.26 3.32
N TYR A 216 31.26 -31.74 2.43
CA TYR A 216 29.98 -32.35 2.09
C TYR A 216 30.03 -32.85 0.63
N GLU A 217 29.59 -34.08 0.39
CA GLU A 217 29.64 -34.73 -0.94
C GLU A 217 28.62 -34.12 -1.93
N LEU A 218 28.88 -32.88 -2.34
CA LEU A 218 28.00 -32.05 -3.17
C LEU A 218 28.42 -31.99 -4.64
N VAL A 219 29.65 -32.40 -4.95
CA VAL A 219 30.20 -32.42 -6.32
C VAL A 219 29.78 -33.70 -7.02
N LYS A 220 28.47 -33.83 -7.33
CA LYS A 220 27.92 -35.01 -8.01
C LYS A 220 26.73 -34.68 -8.92
N PRO A 221 26.44 -35.51 -9.93
CA PRO A 221 25.31 -35.33 -10.83
C PRO A 221 23.97 -35.14 -10.10
N GLY A 222 23.10 -34.29 -10.64
CA GLY A 222 21.76 -34.00 -10.10
C GLY A 222 21.72 -32.96 -8.97
N VAL A 223 22.87 -32.64 -8.37
CA VAL A 223 22.97 -31.57 -7.37
C VAL A 223 22.81 -30.21 -8.03
N ARG A 224 21.92 -29.38 -7.48
CA ARG A 224 21.61 -28.00 -7.92
C ARG A 224 21.81 -27.06 -6.73
N ILE A 225 22.79 -26.16 -6.82
CA ILE A 225 23.23 -25.30 -5.72
C ILE A 225 22.96 -23.82 -6.02
N PHE A 226 22.47 -23.09 -5.02
CA PHE A 226 22.59 -21.64 -4.98
C PHE A 226 23.75 -21.24 -4.07
N ALA A 227 24.81 -20.66 -4.64
CA ALA A 227 26.04 -20.28 -3.93
C ALA A 227 26.39 -18.81 -4.23
N PRO A 228 25.73 -17.85 -3.56
CA PRO A 228 25.99 -16.44 -3.80
C PRO A 228 27.36 -16.01 -3.26
N GLY A 229 28.02 -15.14 -4.02
CA GLY A 229 29.21 -14.40 -3.55
C GLY A 229 28.86 -13.14 -2.75
N ASP A 230 29.88 -12.34 -2.43
CA ASP A 230 29.72 -11.05 -1.75
C ASP A 230 29.12 -9.96 -2.66
N SER A 231 28.97 -8.74 -2.17
CA SER A 231 28.49 -7.60 -2.97
C SER A 231 29.48 -7.14 -4.07
N VAL A 232 30.66 -7.74 -4.17
CA VAL A 232 31.70 -7.41 -5.16
C VAL A 232 31.76 -8.44 -6.28
N LYS A 233 32.00 -7.98 -7.52
CA LYS A 233 31.95 -8.84 -8.73
C LYS A 233 32.99 -9.96 -8.69
N GLU A 234 34.15 -9.65 -8.13
CA GLU A 234 35.31 -10.52 -8.02
C GLU A 234 34.99 -11.77 -7.19
N SER A 235 34.17 -11.63 -6.14
CA SER A 235 33.74 -12.76 -5.29
C SER A 235 32.92 -13.78 -6.10
N HIS A 236 32.03 -13.31 -6.97
CA HIS A 236 31.26 -14.20 -7.87
C HIS A 236 32.11 -14.89 -8.92
N LEU A 237 33.05 -14.15 -9.51
CA LEU A 237 33.95 -14.71 -10.51
C LEU A 237 34.83 -15.79 -9.88
N ALA A 238 35.34 -15.56 -8.68
CA ALA A 238 36.13 -16.55 -7.96
C ALA A 238 35.31 -17.80 -7.64
N ILE A 239 34.11 -17.64 -7.07
CA ILE A 239 33.21 -18.78 -6.81
C ILE A 239 32.86 -19.53 -8.10
N ALA A 240 32.56 -18.79 -9.18
CA ALA A 240 32.23 -19.42 -10.47
C ALA A 240 33.40 -20.22 -11.03
N THR A 241 34.62 -19.69 -10.97
CA THR A 241 35.83 -20.39 -11.40
C THR A 241 36.04 -21.66 -10.58
N THR A 242 36.00 -21.57 -9.25
CA THR A 242 36.18 -22.73 -8.36
C THR A 242 35.11 -23.81 -8.60
N LEU A 243 33.84 -23.43 -8.76
CA LEU A 243 32.77 -24.38 -9.08
C LEU A 243 32.98 -25.02 -10.46
N TYR A 244 33.35 -24.23 -11.46
CA TYR A 244 33.61 -24.73 -12.81
C TYR A 244 34.79 -25.72 -12.84
N GLU A 245 35.88 -25.43 -12.12
CA GLU A 245 37.04 -26.32 -11.97
C GLU A 245 36.68 -27.64 -11.26
N LYS A 246 35.68 -27.63 -10.37
CA LYS A 246 35.11 -28.82 -9.73
C LYS A 246 34.09 -29.55 -10.63
N GLY A 247 33.94 -29.15 -11.89
CA GLY A 247 33.08 -29.82 -12.87
C GLY A 247 31.61 -29.38 -12.87
N PHE A 248 31.29 -28.23 -12.26
CA PHE A 248 29.92 -27.70 -12.30
C PHE A 248 29.59 -27.05 -13.64
N VAL A 249 28.32 -27.17 -14.03
CA VAL A 249 27.69 -26.15 -14.89
C VAL A 249 27.37 -24.93 -14.04
N VAL A 250 27.91 -23.77 -14.40
CA VAL A 250 27.83 -22.56 -13.58
C VAL A 250 27.12 -21.43 -14.31
N VAL A 251 26.02 -20.96 -13.74
CA VAL A 251 25.31 -19.77 -14.18
C VAL A 251 25.87 -18.54 -13.47
N LEU A 252 26.45 -17.63 -14.24
CA LEU A 252 27.03 -16.37 -13.77
C LEU A 252 26.22 -15.20 -14.32
N ILE A 253 25.53 -14.45 -13.46
CA ILE A 253 24.63 -13.34 -13.88
C ILE A 253 25.05 -11.98 -13.28
N ASN A 254 26.17 -11.90 -12.55
CA ASN A 254 26.57 -10.66 -11.88
C ASN A 254 27.65 -9.88 -12.66
N GLY A 255 27.35 -8.61 -13.02
CA GLY A 255 28.32 -7.68 -13.61
C GLY A 255 28.31 -7.60 -15.15
N SER A 256 29.51 -7.56 -15.76
CA SER A 256 29.70 -7.46 -17.22
C SER A 256 29.56 -8.80 -17.95
N ARG A 257 29.74 -9.92 -17.22
CA ARG A 257 29.54 -11.27 -17.71
C ARG A 257 28.17 -11.77 -17.29
N LYS A 258 27.44 -12.31 -18.26
CA LYS A 258 26.14 -12.95 -18.11
C LYS A 258 26.18 -14.19 -18.99
N GLU A 259 26.57 -15.33 -18.42
CA GLU A 259 26.81 -16.53 -19.20
C GLU A 259 26.67 -17.81 -18.36
N ILE A 260 26.59 -18.93 -19.06
CA ILE A 260 26.63 -20.27 -18.48
C ILE A 260 27.96 -20.91 -18.88
N LEU A 261 28.76 -21.26 -17.88
CA LEU A 261 29.99 -22.03 -18.05
C LEU A 261 29.62 -23.51 -17.99
N ILE A 262 30.07 -24.28 -18.98
CA ILE A 262 29.73 -25.70 -19.13
C ILE A 262 31.05 -26.46 -19.32
N PRO A 263 31.33 -27.50 -18.52
CA PRO A 263 32.55 -28.29 -18.66
C PRO A 263 32.75 -28.77 -20.10
N ASP A 264 33.97 -28.59 -20.62
CA ASP A 264 34.40 -29.00 -21.96
C ASP A 264 33.59 -28.42 -23.13
N LYS A 265 32.78 -27.38 -22.89
CA LYS A 265 31.96 -26.72 -23.90
C LYS A 265 32.15 -25.21 -23.88
N LYS A 266 31.79 -24.57 -24.99
CA LYS A 266 31.80 -23.11 -25.09
C LYS A 266 30.72 -22.53 -24.18
N ALA A 267 31.07 -21.46 -23.46
CA ALA A 267 30.12 -20.72 -22.63
C ALA A 267 28.92 -20.21 -23.45
N ILE A 268 27.74 -20.26 -22.85
CA ILE A 268 26.50 -19.75 -23.44
C ILE A 268 26.25 -18.33 -22.94
N ASP A 269 26.12 -17.36 -23.84
CA ASP A 269 25.75 -15.99 -23.48
C ASP A 269 24.28 -15.93 -23.00
N LEU A 270 24.07 -15.43 -21.77
CA LEU A 270 22.74 -15.28 -21.18
C LEU A 270 22.05 -13.96 -21.53
N ARG A 271 22.77 -12.99 -22.11
CA ARG A 271 22.18 -11.69 -22.44
C ARG A 271 20.92 -11.78 -23.30
N PRO A 272 20.85 -12.63 -24.36
CA PRO A 272 19.64 -12.76 -25.17
C PRO A 272 18.42 -13.25 -24.38
N TYR A 273 18.66 -14.09 -23.37
CA TYR A 273 17.61 -14.70 -22.56
C TYR A 273 17.11 -13.79 -21.45
N ILE A 274 18.00 -13.00 -20.84
CA ILE A 274 17.65 -12.04 -19.78
C ILE A 274 16.82 -10.86 -20.32
N SER A 275 16.97 -10.52 -21.60
CA SER A 275 16.17 -9.49 -22.28
C SER A 275 14.95 -10.05 -23.02
N SER A 276 14.63 -11.32 -22.83
CA SER A 276 13.51 -11.97 -23.52
C SER A 276 12.19 -11.75 -22.76
N GLU A 277 11.06 -11.98 -23.45
CA GLU A 277 9.73 -11.97 -22.84
C GLU A 277 9.48 -13.15 -21.88
N GLU A 278 10.41 -14.10 -21.79
CA GLU A 278 10.30 -15.23 -20.88
C GLU A 278 10.87 -14.90 -19.50
N GLU A 279 10.36 -15.54 -18.44
CA GLU A 279 10.96 -15.40 -17.11
C GLU A 279 12.30 -16.13 -17.02
N LEU A 280 13.23 -15.58 -16.24
CA LEU A 280 14.55 -16.19 -16.08
C LEU A 280 14.47 -17.58 -15.44
N SER A 281 13.57 -17.79 -14.47
CA SER A 281 13.30 -19.10 -13.84
C SER A 281 12.87 -20.14 -14.88
N THR A 282 11.97 -19.78 -15.78
CA THR A 282 11.47 -20.63 -16.87
C THR A 282 12.58 -20.92 -17.87
N THR A 283 13.36 -19.91 -18.24
CA THR A 283 14.49 -20.06 -19.16
C THR A 283 15.56 -21.00 -18.61
N ILE A 284 15.93 -20.83 -17.33
CA ILE A 284 16.89 -21.71 -16.66
C ILE A 284 16.36 -23.14 -16.60
N ALA A 285 15.08 -23.33 -16.29
CA ALA A 285 14.47 -24.67 -16.28
C ALA A 285 14.54 -25.35 -17.66
N LYS A 286 14.18 -24.65 -18.73
CA LYS A 286 14.30 -25.18 -20.10
C LYS A 286 15.74 -25.54 -20.45
N LEU A 287 16.67 -24.60 -20.26
CA LEU A 287 18.08 -24.82 -20.58
C LEU A 287 18.67 -26.00 -19.80
N TYR A 288 18.30 -26.16 -18.54
CA TYR A 288 18.74 -27.27 -17.70
C TYR A 288 18.33 -28.63 -18.28
N HIS A 289 17.06 -28.81 -18.63
CA HIS A 289 16.54 -30.07 -19.14
C HIS A 289 16.90 -30.33 -20.60
N ASP A 290 16.82 -29.31 -21.47
CA ASP A 290 17.09 -29.45 -22.90
C ASP A 290 18.56 -29.82 -23.19
N ASN A 291 19.47 -29.46 -22.28
CA ASN A 291 20.90 -29.76 -22.42
C ASN A 291 21.35 -30.96 -21.55
N HIS A 292 20.42 -31.65 -20.90
CA HIS A 292 20.69 -32.77 -20.00
C HIS A 292 21.72 -32.44 -18.91
N TRP A 293 21.59 -31.29 -18.25
CA TRP A 293 22.55 -30.85 -17.24
C TRP A 293 22.41 -31.57 -15.90
N GLU A 294 21.41 -32.44 -15.73
CA GLU A 294 21.31 -33.38 -14.62
C GLU A 294 22.50 -34.33 -14.51
N GLN A 295 23.24 -34.55 -15.60
CA GLN A 295 24.47 -35.34 -15.57
C GLN A 295 25.66 -34.61 -14.90
N PHE A 296 25.53 -33.32 -14.60
CA PHE A 296 26.55 -32.52 -13.91
C PHE A 296 26.01 -32.01 -12.58
N PRO A 297 26.89 -31.66 -11.61
CA PRO A 297 26.50 -30.71 -10.59
C PRO A 297 26.26 -29.34 -11.23
N PHE A 298 25.24 -28.63 -10.77
CA PHE A 298 24.80 -27.35 -11.33
C PHE A 298 24.78 -26.28 -10.25
N ALA A 299 25.27 -25.07 -10.55
CA ALA A 299 25.29 -23.98 -9.60
C ALA A 299 24.93 -22.63 -10.22
N ILE A 300 24.28 -21.79 -9.41
CA ILE A 300 24.06 -20.38 -9.73
C ILE A 300 24.81 -19.52 -8.70
N THR A 301 25.63 -18.59 -9.18
CA THR A 301 26.29 -17.59 -8.31
C THR A 301 25.95 -16.15 -8.72
N CYS A 302 25.43 -15.39 -7.76
CA CYS A 302 25.06 -13.98 -7.92
C CYS A 302 24.79 -13.30 -6.56
N HIS A 303 24.78 -11.96 -6.52
CA HIS A 303 24.37 -11.17 -5.35
C HIS A 303 23.58 -9.94 -5.81
N ASN A 304 24.24 -8.88 -6.26
CA ASN A 304 23.60 -7.58 -6.50
C ASN A 304 22.55 -7.56 -7.61
N CYS A 305 22.78 -8.24 -8.74
CA CYS A 305 21.82 -8.21 -9.84
C CYS A 305 20.51 -8.97 -9.52
N ILE A 306 20.48 -9.83 -8.51
CA ILE A 306 19.42 -10.84 -8.32
C ILE A 306 18.99 -11.03 -6.86
N GLY A 307 19.67 -10.41 -5.90
CA GLY A 307 19.38 -10.56 -4.47
C GLY A 307 17.95 -10.12 -4.10
N ARG A 308 17.25 -9.40 -4.98
CA ARG A 308 15.88 -8.90 -4.77
C ARG A 308 15.00 -9.21 -5.97
N GLY A 309 13.75 -9.55 -5.68
CA GLY A 309 12.66 -9.73 -6.65
C GLY A 309 12.76 -10.90 -7.64
N ILE A 310 13.95 -11.27 -8.13
CA ILE A 310 14.12 -12.30 -9.17
C ILE A 310 14.02 -13.70 -8.58
N THR A 311 13.20 -14.53 -9.21
CA THR A 311 13.02 -15.94 -8.88
C THR A 311 13.82 -16.81 -9.86
N PHE A 312 14.54 -17.82 -9.37
CA PHE A 312 15.20 -18.84 -10.20
C PHE A 312 14.47 -20.17 -10.22
N GLN A 313 13.68 -20.40 -9.19
CA GLN A 313 12.96 -21.65 -9.00
C GLN A 313 11.62 -21.58 -9.72
N SER A 314 11.24 -22.68 -10.33
CA SER A 314 9.95 -22.82 -10.99
C SER A 314 9.42 -24.22 -10.78
N LEU A 315 8.15 -24.32 -10.44
CA LEU A 315 7.47 -25.61 -10.40
C LEU A 315 7.25 -26.12 -11.83
N PRO A 316 7.10 -27.42 -12.07
CA PRO A 316 6.74 -27.94 -13.38
C PRO A 316 5.48 -27.25 -13.92
N ALA A 317 5.51 -26.89 -15.20
CA ALA A 317 4.39 -26.26 -15.91
C ALA A 317 4.28 -26.85 -17.32
N ASN A 318 3.24 -26.48 -18.07
CA ASN A 318 3.03 -26.97 -19.43
C ASN A 318 4.19 -26.66 -20.39
N THR A 319 5.02 -25.67 -20.07
CA THR A 319 6.11 -25.17 -20.92
C THR A 319 7.51 -25.61 -20.47
N HIS A 320 7.66 -26.22 -19.29
CA HIS A 320 8.97 -26.68 -18.78
C HIS A 320 8.80 -27.68 -17.60
N GLN A 321 9.80 -28.54 -17.37
CA GLN A 321 9.75 -29.57 -16.33
C GLN A 321 10.09 -29.08 -14.90
N GLY A 322 10.11 -27.76 -14.69
CA GLY A 322 10.48 -27.14 -13.42
C GLY A 322 11.99 -27.16 -13.11
N PHE A 323 12.40 -26.33 -12.16
CA PHE A 323 13.76 -26.26 -11.64
C PHE A 323 13.71 -25.82 -10.18
N LEU A 324 14.20 -26.65 -9.26
CA LEU A 324 14.30 -26.33 -7.84
C LEU A 324 15.75 -26.53 -7.37
N PHE A 325 16.21 -25.70 -6.44
CA PHE A 325 17.48 -25.92 -5.80
C PHE A 325 17.38 -27.10 -4.84
N THR A 326 18.40 -27.96 -4.87
CA THR A 326 18.57 -29.03 -3.89
C THR A 326 19.37 -28.56 -2.68
N HIS A 327 20.28 -27.61 -2.89
CA HIS A 327 21.15 -27.11 -1.84
C HIS A 327 21.33 -25.58 -1.95
N GLY A 328 21.62 -24.94 -0.82
CA GLY A 328 22.03 -23.53 -0.76
C GLY A 328 23.23 -23.37 0.15
N ILE A 329 24.26 -22.64 -0.29
CA ILE A 329 25.48 -22.39 0.49
C ILE A 329 25.60 -20.90 0.76
N PHE A 330 25.41 -20.48 2.00
CA PHE A 330 25.39 -19.07 2.39
C PHE A 330 26.47 -18.78 3.43
N SER A 331 27.50 -18.04 3.02
CA SER A 331 28.52 -17.53 3.93
C SER A 331 27.92 -16.56 4.96
N PRO A 332 28.53 -16.41 6.15
CA PRO A 332 28.04 -15.49 7.17
C PRO A 332 27.99 -14.03 6.68
N MET A 333 26.83 -13.40 6.85
CA MET A 333 26.58 -12.00 6.50
C MET A 333 26.23 -11.15 7.73
N THR A 334 26.65 -9.88 7.70
CA THR A 334 26.39 -8.94 8.79
C THR A 334 24.95 -8.40 8.75
N CYS A 335 24.50 -7.93 7.58
CA CYS A 335 23.17 -7.37 7.34
C CYS A 335 22.10 -8.46 7.26
N ALA A 336 21.13 -8.41 8.16
CA ALA A 336 20.07 -9.41 8.28
C ALA A 336 19.08 -9.36 7.10
N GLU A 337 18.82 -8.17 6.56
CA GLU A 337 17.91 -7.95 5.44
C GLU A 337 18.45 -8.56 4.16
N SER A 338 19.72 -8.29 3.85
CA SER A 338 20.40 -8.91 2.71
C SER A 338 20.52 -10.42 2.88
N ALA A 339 20.83 -10.91 4.09
CA ALA A 339 20.85 -12.34 4.38
C ALA A 339 19.49 -13.00 4.10
N TYR A 340 18.40 -12.40 4.56
CA TYR A 340 17.05 -12.94 4.34
C TYR A 340 16.66 -12.95 2.87
N GLN A 341 16.81 -11.81 2.18
CA GLN A 341 16.44 -11.67 0.77
C GLN A 341 17.25 -12.60 -0.15
N LEU A 342 18.50 -12.87 0.20
CA LEU A 342 19.37 -13.78 -0.53
C LEU A 342 19.07 -15.24 -0.23
N MET A 343 18.89 -15.61 1.05
CA MET A 343 18.54 -16.98 1.43
C MET A 343 17.15 -17.38 0.94
N ALA A 344 16.22 -16.43 0.86
CA ALA A 344 14.89 -16.65 0.31
C ALA A 344 14.87 -17.04 -1.17
N ARG A 345 16.00 -17.09 -1.90
CA ARG A 345 16.03 -17.64 -3.26
C ARG A 345 15.87 -19.17 -3.30
N VAL A 346 16.14 -19.86 -2.18
CA VAL A 346 15.99 -21.33 -2.08
C VAL A 346 14.68 -21.77 -1.45
N PHE A 347 13.87 -20.85 -0.95
CA PHE A 347 12.51 -21.10 -0.44
C PHE A 347 11.52 -20.07 -1.03
N GLY A 348 10.24 -20.10 -0.64
CA GLY A 348 9.20 -19.25 -1.23
C GLY A 348 8.05 -20.05 -1.84
N ASN A 349 7.37 -19.52 -2.87
CA ASN A 349 6.26 -20.17 -3.57
C ASN A 349 6.69 -21.38 -4.44
N ILE A 350 7.26 -22.42 -3.83
CA ILE A 350 7.87 -23.57 -4.50
C ILE A 350 7.32 -24.93 -4.03
N GLY A 351 6.33 -24.93 -3.14
CA GLY A 351 5.71 -26.13 -2.60
C GLY A 351 4.80 -26.81 -3.62
N ASN A 352 4.94 -28.13 -3.73
CA ASN A 352 4.01 -29.02 -4.43
C ASN A 352 4.06 -30.41 -3.75
N PRO A 353 3.21 -31.38 -4.15
CA PRO A 353 3.23 -32.74 -3.56
C PRO A 353 4.56 -33.49 -3.69
N SER A 354 5.39 -33.13 -4.67
CA SER A 354 6.71 -33.72 -4.94
C SER A 354 7.87 -32.85 -4.41
N TYR A 355 7.58 -31.88 -3.54
CA TYR A 355 8.58 -30.96 -3.02
C TYR A 355 9.55 -31.70 -2.10
N VAL A 356 10.83 -31.59 -2.41
CA VAL A 356 11.91 -32.05 -1.55
C VAL A 356 12.52 -30.82 -0.88
N PRO A 357 12.66 -30.80 0.46
CA PRO A 357 13.36 -29.74 1.17
C PRO A 357 14.74 -29.45 0.57
N CYS A 358 15.08 -28.16 0.49
CA CYS A 358 16.42 -27.74 0.13
C CYS A 358 17.33 -27.83 1.36
N GLU A 359 18.52 -28.42 1.21
CA GLU A 359 19.53 -28.48 2.26
C GLU A 359 20.37 -27.21 2.25
N VAL A 360 20.31 -26.44 3.32
CA VAL A 360 20.90 -25.11 3.43
C VAL A 360 22.08 -25.15 4.39
N TYR A 361 23.26 -24.80 3.89
CA TYR A 361 24.50 -24.68 4.66
C TYR A 361 24.73 -23.21 5.03
N SER A 362 24.71 -22.91 6.32
CA SER A 362 25.05 -21.57 6.84
C SER A 362 25.51 -21.63 8.29
N THR A 363 25.97 -20.51 8.84
CA THR A 363 26.25 -20.42 10.29
C THR A 363 24.96 -20.41 11.10
N HIS A 364 25.01 -20.82 12.37
CA HIS A 364 23.88 -20.71 13.28
C HIS A 364 23.35 -19.26 13.35
N SER A 365 24.27 -18.30 13.39
CA SER A 365 23.96 -16.87 13.47
C SER A 365 23.13 -16.37 12.27
N MET A 366 23.38 -16.92 11.08
CA MET A 366 22.63 -16.59 9.87
C MET A 366 21.21 -17.13 9.94
N PHE A 367 21.01 -18.40 10.33
CA PHE A 367 19.68 -18.96 10.46
C PHE A 367 18.81 -18.20 11.46
N VAL A 368 19.39 -17.78 12.59
CA VAL A 368 18.67 -16.97 13.59
C VAL A 368 18.27 -15.61 13.01
N LYS A 369 19.17 -14.92 12.32
CA LYS A 369 18.87 -13.61 11.70
C LYS A 369 17.78 -13.73 10.63
N VAL A 370 17.94 -14.68 9.71
CA VAL A 370 16.99 -14.91 8.61
C VAL A 370 15.63 -15.33 9.16
N GLY A 371 15.59 -16.26 10.12
CA GLY A 371 14.34 -16.69 10.75
C GLY A 371 13.59 -15.57 11.47
N LYS A 372 14.31 -14.61 12.08
CA LYS A 372 13.68 -13.41 12.67
C LYS A 372 13.04 -12.50 11.62
N GLN A 373 13.74 -12.23 10.53
CA GLN A 373 13.22 -11.39 9.43
C GLN A 373 12.01 -12.05 8.78
N GLU A 374 12.12 -13.34 8.46
CA GLU A 374 11.01 -14.11 7.88
C GLU A 374 9.79 -14.15 8.81
N LYS A 375 9.99 -14.41 10.10
CA LYS A 375 8.90 -14.39 11.09
C LYS A 375 8.20 -13.04 11.14
N ALA A 376 8.95 -11.94 11.12
CA ALA A 376 8.36 -10.60 11.11
C ALA A 376 7.51 -10.39 9.84
N ALA A 377 8.01 -10.78 8.67
CA ALA A 377 7.29 -10.68 7.40
C ALA A 377 6.04 -11.57 7.32
N LEU A 378 6.09 -12.75 7.94
CA LEU A 378 4.98 -13.70 7.99
C LEU A 378 3.85 -13.24 8.91
N GLU A 379 4.20 -12.69 10.07
CA GLU A 379 3.27 -12.50 11.19
C GLU A 379 2.74 -11.09 11.32
N LEU A 380 3.49 -10.04 10.94
CA LEU A 380 3.07 -8.66 11.24
C LEU A 380 1.74 -8.28 10.57
N ALA A 381 1.61 -8.56 9.27
CA ALA A 381 0.37 -8.29 8.53
C ALA A 381 -0.81 -9.16 9.04
N LYS A 382 -0.55 -10.38 9.53
CA LYS A 382 -1.57 -11.23 10.16
C LYS A 382 -2.04 -10.66 11.49
N ILE A 383 -1.10 -10.26 12.35
CA ILE A 383 -1.40 -9.66 13.65
C ILE A 383 -2.23 -8.39 13.47
N ILE A 384 -1.89 -7.56 12.48
CA ILE A 384 -2.65 -6.35 12.19
C ILE A 384 -4.05 -6.68 11.70
N TYR A 385 -4.18 -7.64 10.80
CA TYR A 385 -5.48 -8.10 10.35
C TYR A 385 -6.34 -8.63 11.50
N GLN A 386 -5.76 -9.47 12.37
CA GLN A 386 -6.46 -9.99 13.55
C GLN A 386 -6.91 -8.87 14.49
N ARG A 387 -6.09 -7.84 14.70
CA ARG A 387 -6.48 -6.67 15.49
C ARG A 387 -7.60 -5.89 14.81
N GLN A 388 -7.54 -5.70 13.50
CA GLN A 388 -8.60 -5.03 12.75
C GLN A 388 -9.92 -5.80 12.84
N VAL A 389 -9.89 -7.13 12.73
CA VAL A 389 -11.07 -7.98 12.91
C VAL A 389 -11.55 -7.97 14.37
N GLN A 390 -10.66 -7.94 15.36
CA GLN A 390 -11.07 -7.86 16.77
C GLN A 390 -11.66 -6.51 17.15
N GLU A 391 -11.12 -5.43 16.59
CA GLU A 391 -11.60 -4.06 16.80
C GLU A 391 -12.87 -3.76 16.00
N ASP A 392 -13.16 -4.57 14.96
CA ASP A 392 -14.33 -4.45 14.08
C ASP A 392 -14.81 -5.86 13.60
N PRO A 393 -15.38 -6.69 14.50
CA PRO A 393 -15.69 -8.11 14.25
C PRO A 393 -16.83 -8.36 13.26
N VAL A 394 -17.49 -7.29 12.83
CA VAL A 394 -18.58 -7.33 11.87
C VAL A 394 -18.10 -7.00 10.46
N ASN A 395 -16.84 -6.59 10.32
CA ASN A 395 -16.13 -6.36 9.08
C ASN A 395 -15.35 -7.63 8.65
N ASP A 396 -16.05 -8.76 8.64
CA ASP A 396 -15.64 -9.99 7.95
C ASP A 396 -15.76 -9.81 6.42
N ALA A 397 -15.50 -8.59 5.93
CA ALA A 397 -15.27 -8.34 4.52
C ALA A 397 -13.98 -9.09 4.16
N PRO A 398 -14.03 -10.04 3.21
CA PRO A 398 -12.91 -10.90 2.95
C PRO A 398 -11.70 -10.03 2.56
N ALA A 399 -10.55 -10.27 3.19
CA ALA A 399 -9.26 -9.99 2.55
C ALA A 399 -9.39 -10.44 1.09
N PRO A 400 -9.08 -9.61 0.09
CA PRO A 400 -9.61 -9.74 -1.28
C PRO A 400 -9.69 -11.22 -1.66
N ALA A 401 -10.91 -11.76 -1.60
CA ALA A 401 -11.13 -13.16 -1.89
C ALA A 401 -10.71 -13.35 -3.34
N GLU A 402 -10.03 -14.47 -3.62
CA GLU A 402 -9.85 -14.91 -4.99
C GLU A 402 -11.22 -14.89 -5.70
N PRO A 403 -11.28 -14.48 -6.98
CA PRO A 403 -12.53 -14.15 -7.63
C PRO A 403 -13.39 -15.42 -7.80
N VAL A 404 -14.35 -15.61 -6.90
CA VAL A 404 -15.52 -16.46 -7.15
C VAL A 404 -16.64 -15.54 -7.60
N TYR A 405 -16.98 -15.63 -8.89
CA TYR A 405 -18.07 -14.89 -9.51
C TYR A 405 -19.41 -15.27 -8.85
N SER A 406 -20.04 -14.34 -8.13
CA SER A 406 -21.48 -14.39 -7.88
C SER A 406 -22.08 -12.98 -7.80
N LYS A 407 -23.34 -12.87 -8.21
CA LYS A 407 -24.09 -11.63 -8.51
C LYS A 407 -24.23 -10.71 -7.29
N ARG A 408 -24.12 -9.39 -7.55
CA ARG A 408 -24.33 -8.27 -6.61
C ARG A 408 -25.57 -8.45 -5.73
N THR A 409 -25.38 -8.42 -4.42
CA THR A 409 -26.39 -8.00 -3.45
C THR A 409 -26.06 -6.60 -2.96
N GLU A 410 -27.08 -5.76 -2.82
CA GLU A 410 -26.97 -4.44 -2.20
C GLU A 410 -26.37 -4.60 -0.81
N THR A 411 -25.26 -3.90 -0.54
CA THR A 411 -24.62 -3.92 0.79
C THR A 411 -25.55 -3.23 1.77
N THR A 412 -26.36 -4.02 2.48
CA THR A 412 -27.15 -3.57 3.64
C THR A 412 -26.21 -2.89 4.64
N LEU A 413 -26.56 -1.67 5.06
CA LEU A 413 -25.87 -0.96 6.13
C LEU A 413 -25.78 -1.85 7.36
N ASN A 414 -24.57 -2.06 7.86
CA ASN A 414 -24.39 -2.66 9.17
C ASN A 414 -24.46 -1.58 10.24
N LEU A 415 -25.64 -1.42 10.83
CA LEU A 415 -25.88 -0.35 11.79
C LEU A 415 -25.00 -0.46 13.03
N GLU A 416 -24.73 -1.66 13.54
CA GLU A 416 -23.92 -1.81 14.76
C GLU A 416 -22.48 -1.32 14.55
N VAL A 417 -21.87 -1.64 13.40
CA VAL A 417 -20.54 -1.11 13.03
C VAL A 417 -20.54 0.41 13.01
N TYR A 418 -21.56 1.00 12.39
CA TYR A 418 -21.69 2.45 12.34
C TYR A 418 -21.82 3.07 13.74
N LEU A 419 -22.60 2.43 14.63
CA LEU A 419 -22.75 2.88 16.02
C LEU A 419 -21.41 2.77 16.78
N ASP A 420 -20.64 1.70 16.62
CA ASP A 420 -19.33 1.54 17.26
C ASP A 420 -18.31 2.58 16.79
N CYS A 421 -18.23 2.80 15.48
CA CYS A 421 -17.42 3.89 14.91
C CYS A 421 -17.86 5.26 15.44
N THR A 422 -19.17 5.46 15.60
CA THR A 422 -19.75 6.68 16.19
C THR A 422 -19.27 6.85 17.64
N ARG A 423 -19.37 5.82 18.49
CA ARG A 423 -18.87 5.86 19.89
C ARG A 423 -17.39 6.24 19.95
N ALA A 424 -16.56 5.57 19.16
CA ALA A 424 -15.11 5.83 19.13
C ALA A 424 -14.80 7.27 18.69
N THR A 425 -15.52 7.77 17.70
CA THR A 425 -15.39 9.14 17.19
C THR A 425 -15.78 10.18 18.24
N ILE A 426 -16.89 9.95 18.96
CA ILE A 426 -17.35 10.83 20.04
C ILE A 426 -16.26 10.93 21.12
N LYS A 427 -15.77 9.79 21.62
CA LYS A 427 -14.70 9.74 22.65
C LYS A 427 -13.46 10.48 22.16
N LYS A 428 -13.07 10.28 20.90
CA LYS A 428 -11.91 10.97 20.29
C LYS A 428 -12.10 12.49 20.21
N ILE A 429 -13.26 13.00 19.79
CA ILE A 429 -13.53 14.44 19.66
C ILE A 429 -13.61 15.09 21.05
N MET A 430 -14.34 14.47 21.96
CA MET A 430 -14.58 15.01 23.30
C MET A 430 -13.32 15.06 24.15
N ASN A 431 -12.42 14.07 24.04
CA ASN A 431 -11.17 14.02 24.79
C ASN A 431 -10.05 14.92 24.24
N ARG A 432 -10.25 15.65 23.12
CA ARG A 432 -9.21 16.56 22.62
C ARG A 432 -8.91 17.67 23.64
N PRO A 433 -7.64 17.99 23.91
CA PRO A 433 -7.30 19.08 24.81
C PRO A 433 -7.83 20.42 24.29
N CYS A 434 -8.39 21.22 25.18
CA CYS A 434 -8.85 22.57 24.89
C CYS A 434 -7.79 23.58 25.33
N LYS A 435 -7.63 24.66 24.58
CA LYS A 435 -6.76 25.77 25.02
C LYS A 435 -7.47 26.52 26.13
N GLU A 436 -6.77 26.78 27.22
CA GLU A 436 -7.28 27.57 28.35
C GLU A 436 -6.81 29.03 28.31
N ASP A 437 -6.16 29.44 27.22
CA ASP A 437 -5.65 30.80 27.04
C ASP A 437 -6.79 31.76 26.70
N PHE A 438 -6.97 32.80 27.51
CA PHE A 438 -7.84 33.94 27.19
C PHE A 438 -7.09 35.25 27.38
N THR A 439 -7.47 36.27 26.61
CA THR A 439 -6.89 37.60 26.68
C THR A 439 -7.19 38.23 28.05
N PHE A 440 -6.13 38.67 28.74
CA PHE A 440 -6.26 39.42 29.99
C PHE A 440 -6.89 40.79 29.71
N ASP A 441 -7.94 41.13 30.44
CA ASP A 441 -8.54 42.47 30.42
C ASP A 441 -8.07 43.23 31.67
N LEU A 442 -7.71 44.51 31.52
CA LEU A 442 -7.22 45.34 32.62
C LEU A 442 -8.20 45.41 33.81
N LEU A 443 -9.50 45.22 33.57
CA LEU A 443 -10.55 45.23 34.58
C LEU A 443 -10.89 43.82 35.10
N SER A 444 -10.11 42.80 34.75
CA SER A 444 -10.37 41.42 35.17
C SER A 444 -10.14 41.26 36.67
N THR A 445 -11.19 40.84 37.38
CA THR A 445 -11.06 40.31 38.75
C THR A 445 -10.78 38.80 38.70
N PRO A 446 -10.24 38.20 39.78
CA PRO A 446 -10.08 36.75 39.87
C PRO A 446 -11.38 35.98 39.59
N LYS A 447 -12.52 36.46 40.11
CA LYS A 447 -13.86 35.89 39.84
C LYS A 447 -14.28 36.01 38.36
N SER A 448 -13.96 37.14 37.72
CA SER A 448 -14.21 37.31 36.28
C SER A 448 -13.40 36.32 35.44
N ASN A 449 -12.14 36.05 35.83
CA ASN A 449 -11.29 35.08 35.16
C ASN A 449 -11.79 33.64 35.31
N GLU A 450 -12.26 33.26 36.50
CA GLU A 450 -12.89 31.95 36.73
C GLU A 450 -14.13 31.77 35.85
N ASN A 451 -15.02 32.77 35.83
CA ASN A 451 -16.21 32.77 34.98
C ASN A 451 -15.85 32.68 33.49
N ARG A 452 -14.81 33.41 33.04
CA ARG A 452 -14.32 33.35 31.65
C ARG A 452 -13.82 31.96 31.29
N LEU A 453 -13.12 31.27 32.19
CA LEU A 453 -12.65 29.90 31.96
C LEU A 453 -13.83 28.93 31.80
N ILE A 454 -14.87 29.05 32.64
CA ILE A 454 -16.09 28.24 32.52
C ILE A 454 -16.77 28.48 31.17
N VAL A 455 -16.94 29.75 30.77
CA VAL A 455 -17.54 30.12 29.47
C VAL A 455 -16.69 29.61 28.30
N LEU A 456 -15.37 29.64 28.42
CA LEU A 456 -14.46 29.11 27.38
C LEU A 456 -14.60 27.60 27.24
N LYS A 457 -14.69 26.87 28.36
CA LYS A 457 -14.91 25.41 28.38
C LYS A 457 -16.26 25.04 27.74
N ASP A 458 -17.32 25.78 28.08
CA ASP A 458 -18.64 25.61 27.45
C ASP A 458 -18.60 25.87 25.93
N LYS A 459 -17.95 26.96 25.50
CA LYS A 459 -17.76 27.27 24.08
C LYS A 459 -17.03 26.14 23.34
N HIS A 460 -15.96 25.63 23.92
CA HIS A 460 -15.22 24.50 23.33
C HIS A 460 -16.05 23.23 23.26
N ARG A 461 -16.82 22.92 24.30
CA ARG A 461 -17.76 21.79 24.32
C ARG A 461 -18.76 21.92 23.16
N LYS A 462 -19.39 23.08 23.01
CA LYS A 462 -20.35 23.32 21.92
C LYS A 462 -19.70 23.27 20.53
N MET A 463 -18.45 23.71 20.37
CA MET A 463 -17.71 23.56 19.10
C MET A 463 -17.48 22.08 18.76
N LYS A 464 -17.04 21.29 19.74
CA LYS A 464 -16.90 19.84 19.62
C LYS A 464 -18.23 19.16 19.30
N THR A 465 -19.35 19.59 19.89
CA THR A 465 -20.68 19.07 19.55
C THR A 465 -21.05 19.36 18.09
N GLY A 466 -20.69 20.55 17.56
CA GLY A 466 -20.90 20.85 16.14
C GLY A 466 -20.09 19.94 15.22
N GLU A 467 -18.79 19.77 15.51
CA GLU A 467 -17.91 18.84 14.78
C GLU A 467 -18.43 17.39 14.85
N LEU A 468 -18.88 16.97 16.02
CA LEU A 468 -19.42 15.63 16.26
C LEU A 468 -20.62 15.36 15.35
N TRP A 469 -21.59 16.28 15.27
CA TRP A 469 -22.73 16.09 14.39
C TRP A 469 -22.36 16.07 12.91
N GLN A 470 -21.43 16.91 12.48
CA GLN A 470 -20.92 16.88 11.12
C GLN A 470 -20.30 15.53 10.78
N THR A 471 -19.43 15.00 11.66
CA THR A 471 -18.78 13.72 11.42
C THR A 471 -19.76 12.55 11.49
N VAL A 472 -20.71 12.55 12.44
CA VAL A 472 -21.74 11.49 12.55
C VAL A 472 -22.62 11.45 11.31
N LEU A 473 -23.17 12.59 10.88
CA LEU A 473 -24.04 12.62 9.71
C LEU A 473 -23.26 12.39 8.41
N GLY A 474 -22.04 12.90 8.31
CA GLY A 474 -21.18 12.75 7.15
C GLY A 474 -20.52 11.38 7.02
N SER A 475 -20.51 10.54 8.07
CA SER A 475 -20.05 9.15 7.99
C SER A 475 -21.18 8.15 7.74
N TYR A 476 -22.44 8.59 7.73
CA TYR A 476 -23.57 7.71 7.45
C TYR A 476 -23.56 7.26 5.98
N PRO A 477 -23.94 6.00 5.64
CA PRO A 477 -23.83 5.50 4.28
C PRO A 477 -24.50 6.40 3.23
N GLY A 478 -23.79 6.60 2.13
CA GLY A 478 -24.21 7.51 1.05
C GLY A 478 -23.95 8.99 1.33
N TRP A 479 -23.58 9.37 2.56
CA TRP A 479 -23.18 10.72 2.93
C TRP A 479 -21.65 10.85 3.03
N SER A 480 -21.16 12.09 3.04
CA SER A 480 -19.74 12.42 3.12
C SER A 480 -19.53 13.65 3.99
N ASP A 481 -18.66 13.55 4.99
CA ASP A 481 -18.12 14.67 5.77
C ASP A 481 -17.07 15.41 4.91
N LEU A 482 -17.40 16.63 4.50
CA LEU A 482 -16.55 17.44 3.62
C LEU A 482 -15.37 18.06 4.38
N LYS A 483 -15.44 18.12 5.72
CA LYS A 483 -14.44 18.72 6.62
C LYS A 483 -14.18 20.20 6.36
N GLN A 484 -13.51 20.83 7.31
CA GLN A 484 -13.09 22.22 7.17
C GLN A 484 -12.06 22.37 6.02
N GLY A 485 -12.29 23.32 5.12
CA GLY A 485 -11.39 23.63 4.01
C GLY A 485 -11.77 22.95 2.68
N HIS A 486 -12.88 22.23 2.62
CA HIS A 486 -13.44 21.77 1.35
C HIS A 486 -13.74 22.94 0.42
N GLU A 487 -13.55 22.75 -0.90
CA GLU A 487 -13.72 23.81 -1.90
C GLU A 487 -15.15 24.37 -1.97
N SER A 488 -16.15 23.56 -1.63
CA SER A 488 -17.55 24.01 -1.54
C SER A 488 -17.80 24.90 -0.32
N GLY A 489 -16.95 24.79 0.72
CA GLY A 489 -17.15 25.44 2.01
C GLY A 489 -18.37 24.94 2.80
N LEU A 490 -18.96 23.81 2.39
CA LEU A 490 -20.11 23.14 3.01
C LEU A 490 -19.67 22.01 3.95
N ASP A 491 -20.56 21.53 4.81
CA ASP A 491 -20.23 20.57 5.86
C ASP A 491 -20.45 19.11 5.43
N VAL A 492 -21.59 18.78 4.82
CA VAL A 492 -22.00 17.39 4.52
C VAL A 492 -22.69 17.29 3.14
N MET A 493 -22.48 16.18 2.43
CA MET A 493 -23.05 15.98 1.09
C MET A 493 -23.46 14.52 0.83
N ASN A 494 -24.51 14.32 0.04
CA ASN A 494 -24.89 13.03 -0.53
C ASN A 494 -24.93 13.12 -2.06
N PRO A 495 -23.88 12.68 -2.76
CA PRO A 495 -23.78 12.79 -4.22
C PRO A 495 -24.82 11.98 -4.99
N SER A 496 -25.26 10.86 -4.42
CA SER A 496 -26.25 9.96 -5.05
C SER A 496 -27.65 10.57 -5.05
N ARG A 497 -28.05 11.17 -3.92
CA ARG A 497 -29.32 11.87 -3.75
C ARG A 497 -29.29 13.31 -4.26
N LYS A 498 -28.11 13.79 -4.71
CA LYS A 498 -27.86 15.19 -5.08
C LYS A 498 -28.28 16.14 -3.96
N ILE A 499 -27.80 15.90 -2.74
CA ILE A 499 -28.07 16.78 -1.57
C ILE A 499 -26.75 17.35 -1.08
N ALA A 500 -26.70 18.65 -0.82
CA ALA A 500 -25.57 19.33 -0.17
C ALA A 500 -26.07 20.15 1.02
N MET A 501 -25.34 20.15 2.13
CA MET A 501 -25.82 20.68 3.39
C MET A 501 -24.75 21.49 4.15
N GLU A 502 -25.16 22.64 4.65
CA GLU A 502 -24.44 23.35 5.72
C GLU A 502 -25.14 23.04 7.05
N LEU A 503 -24.39 22.54 8.03
CA LEU A 503 -24.88 22.19 9.35
C LEU A 503 -24.62 23.34 10.33
N LYS A 504 -25.65 23.68 11.11
CA LYS A 504 -25.52 24.59 12.24
C LYS A 504 -26.11 24.01 13.50
N ASN A 505 -25.38 24.26 14.59
CA ASN A 505 -25.87 24.09 15.93
C ASN A 505 -26.28 25.48 16.46
N ARG A 506 -27.59 25.75 16.55
CA ARG A 506 -28.16 27.07 16.86
C ARG A 506 -27.64 27.66 18.17
N THR A 507 -27.27 26.81 19.13
CA THR A 507 -26.80 27.21 20.47
C THR A 507 -25.44 27.92 20.48
N ASN A 508 -24.72 27.98 19.35
CA ASN A 508 -23.32 28.38 19.35
C ASN A 508 -22.98 29.60 18.48
N THR A 509 -23.55 29.76 17.28
CA THR A 509 -22.90 30.64 16.28
C THR A 509 -23.77 31.13 15.12
N ASP A 510 -25.10 31.07 15.17
CA ASP A 510 -25.93 31.56 14.05
C ASP A 510 -26.46 32.98 14.25
N ASN A 511 -25.56 33.95 14.20
CA ASN A 511 -25.96 35.35 14.13
C ASN A 511 -26.37 35.71 12.68
N ALA A 512 -27.01 36.87 12.50
CA ALA A 512 -27.54 37.25 11.19
C ALA A 512 -26.46 37.31 10.09
N SER A 513 -25.23 37.72 10.41
CA SER A 513 -24.14 37.82 9.43
C SER A 513 -23.55 36.45 9.07
N SER A 514 -23.35 35.56 10.04
CA SER A 514 -22.91 34.18 9.78
C SER A 514 -23.96 33.41 8.99
N ARG A 515 -25.25 33.60 9.31
CA ARG A 515 -26.34 32.98 8.57
C ARG A 515 -26.32 33.38 7.11
N LYS A 516 -26.24 34.70 6.85
CA LYS A 516 -26.15 35.22 5.48
C LYS A 516 -24.95 34.63 4.74
N ALA A 517 -23.76 34.63 5.34
CA ALA A 517 -22.56 34.08 4.71
C ALA A 517 -22.72 32.60 4.32
N ASN A 518 -23.35 31.79 5.17
CA ASN A 518 -23.57 30.37 4.87
C ASN A 518 -24.65 30.17 3.79
N LEU A 519 -25.69 31.01 3.76
CA LEU A 519 -26.68 30.99 2.69
C LEU A 519 -26.07 31.42 1.34
N ASP A 520 -25.17 32.41 1.35
CA ASP A 520 -24.43 32.85 0.15
C ASP A 520 -23.57 31.70 -0.40
N LYS A 521 -22.92 30.90 0.47
CA LYS A 521 -22.17 29.69 0.04
C LYS A 521 -23.09 28.66 -0.61
N LEU A 522 -24.22 28.33 0.03
CA LEU A 522 -25.18 27.36 -0.49
C LEU A 522 -25.75 27.81 -1.84
N ALA A 523 -26.09 29.10 -1.98
CA ALA A 523 -26.57 29.65 -3.23
C ALA A 523 -25.50 29.61 -4.33
N ALA A 524 -24.25 29.96 -4.01
CA ALA A 524 -23.13 29.86 -4.94
C ALA A 524 -22.90 28.40 -5.40
N PHE A 525 -23.02 27.43 -4.49
CA PHE A 525 -22.92 26.01 -4.82
C PHE A 525 -24.08 25.55 -5.72
N LYS A 526 -25.33 25.92 -5.38
CA LYS A 526 -26.54 25.59 -6.15
C LYS A 526 -26.51 26.16 -7.57
N LYS A 527 -26.01 27.40 -7.75
CA LYS A 527 -25.85 28.02 -9.07
C LYS A 527 -24.91 27.23 -9.98
N LYS A 528 -23.86 26.64 -9.39
CA LYS A 528 -22.89 25.80 -10.11
C LYS A 528 -23.39 24.36 -10.33
N ASN A 529 -24.25 23.88 -9.44
CA ASN A 529 -24.77 22.50 -9.42
C ASN A 529 -26.31 22.52 -9.30
N PRO A 530 -27.02 22.92 -10.37
CA PRO A 530 -28.46 23.17 -10.33
C PRO A 530 -29.29 21.93 -9.97
N GLU A 531 -28.75 20.73 -10.15
CA GLU A 531 -29.38 19.46 -9.80
C GLU A 531 -29.38 19.16 -8.30
N TYR A 532 -28.55 19.84 -7.49
CA TYR A 532 -28.42 19.56 -6.06
C TYR A 532 -29.49 20.26 -5.22
N THR A 533 -30.19 19.56 -4.34
CA THR A 533 -30.95 20.19 -3.25
C THR A 533 -29.97 20.72 -2.20
N CYS A 534 -29.97 22.04 -2.00
CA CYS A 534 -29.05 22.71 -1.07
C CYS A 534 -29.79 23.09 0.22
N ILE A 535 -29.30 22.55 1.34
CA ILE A 535 -29.98 22.58 2.63
C ILE A 535 -29.18 23.37 3.66
N TYR A 536 -29.84 24.34 4.27
CA TYR A 536 -29.38 24.98 5.49
C TYR A 536 -29.98 24.27 6.70
N ALA A 537 -29.21 23.39 7.34
CA ALA A 537 -29.71 22.48 8.38
C ALA A 537 -29.36 22.98 9.78
N THR A 538 -30.35 23.04 10.66
CA THR A 538 -30.20 23.46 12.06
C THR A 538 -30.59 22.34 13.00
N LEU A 539 -29.63 21.76 13.72
CA LEU A 539 -29.87 20.56 14.53
C LEU A 539 -30.72 20.80 15.78
N ASN A 540 -30.63 21.99 16.37
CA ASN A 540 -31.32 22.36 17.61
C ASN A 540 -32.15 23.64 17.41
N ASP A 541 -33.40 23.66 17.86
CA ASP A 541 -34.26 24.85 17.89
C ASP A 541 -34.22 25.53 19.27
N SER A 542 -35.02 26.57 19.49
CA SER A 542 -35.11 27.33 20.73
C SER A 542 -35.68 26.53 21.89
N THR A 543 -36.40 25.43 21.61
CA THR A 543 -36.98 24.55 22.62
C THR A 543 -36.80 23.09 22.22
N GLU A 544 -36.79 22.19 23.20
CA GLU A 544 -36.74 20.75 22.95
C GLU A 544 -37.93 20.30 22.09
N GLN A 545 -39.14 20.77 22.41
CA GLN A 545 -40.34 20.44 21.64
C GLN A 545 -40.19 20.80 20.16
N LYS A 546 -39.75 22.02 19.83
CA LYS A 546 -39.54 22.44 18.43
C LYS A 546 -38.42 21.65 17.75
N THR A 547 -37.41 21.22 18.51
CA THR A 547 -36.34 20.36 17.98
C THR A 547 -36.87 18.97 17.64
N ARG A 548 -37.78 18.42 18.47
CA ARG A 548 -38.43 17.13 18.24
C ARG A 548 -39.47 17.17 17.12
N ASP A 549 -40.29 18.20 17.09
CA ASP A 549 -41.30 18.41 16.04
C ASP A 549 -40.62 18.61 14.68
N GLY A 550 -39.47 19.31 14.68
CA GLY A 550 -38.74 19.66 13.47
C GLY A 550 -39.53 20.57 12.53
N SER A 551 -38.88 21.02 11.46
CA SER A 551 -39.59 21.70 10.37
C SER A 551 -38.78 21.69 9.08
N VAL A 552 -39.48 21.73 7.95
CA VAL A 552 -38.89 21.90 6.62
C VAL A 552 -39.55 23.10 5.95
N LYS A 553 -38.73 24.02 5.42
CA LYS A 553 -39.21 25.20 4.69
C LYS A 553 -38.36 25.46 3.45
N LYS A 554 -39.02 25.71 2.32
CA LYS A 554 -38.39 26.22 1.10
C LYS A 554 -38.36 27.75 1.09
N PHE A 555 -37.29 28.34 0.58
CA PHE A 555 -37.16 29.78 0.41
C PHE A 555 -36.19 30.13 -0.71
N ILE A 556 -36.31 31.35 -1.25
CA ILE A 556 -35.39 31.86 -2.28
C ILE A 556 -34.29 32.69 -1.62
N HIS A 557 -33.03 32.41 -1.95
CA HIS A 557 -31.88 33.20 -1.54
C HIS A 557 -30.95 33.40 -2.75
N ASP A 558 -30.58 34.65 -3.03
CA ASP A 558 -29.72 35.02 -4.17
C ASP A 558 -30.15 34.37 -5.51
N GLY A 559 -31.48 34.35 -5.75
CA GLY A 559 -32.09 33.89 -7.00
C GLY A 559 -32.19 32.38 -7.16
N VAL A 560 -31.84 31.57 -6.16
CA VAL A 560 -32.01 30.10 -6.18
C VAL A 560 -32.88 29.62 -5.03
N GLU A 561 -33.60 28.50 -5.24
CA GLU A 561 -34.36 27.82 -4.19
C GLU A 561 -33.42 27.01 -3.29
N LEU A 562 -33.49 27.27 -1.98
CA LEU A 562 -32.83 26.53 -0.92
C LEU A 562 -33.89 25.96 0.04
N GLU A 563 -33.50 24.94 0.80
CA GLU A 563 -34.36 24.36 1.86
C GLU A 563 -33.73 24.60 3.24
N GLN A 564 -34.57 24.82 4.26
CA GLN A 564 -34.18 24.89 5.66
C GLN A 564 -34.79 23.71 6.40
N TYR A 565 -33.95 22.87 6.99
CA TYR A 565 -34.36 21.74 7.83
C TYR A 565 -33.99 22.04 9.27
N VAL A 566 -34.88 21.75 10.21
CA VAL A 566 -34.66 21.99 11.63
C VAL A 566 -34.96 20.75 12.44
N GLY A 567 -34.12 20.45 13.43
CA GLY A 567 -34.38 19.42 14.43
C GLY A 567 -34.37 18.01 13.86
N TYR A 568 -35.36 17.21 14.26
CA TYR A 568 -35.48 15.80 13.88
C TYR A 568 -35.62 15.61 12.36
N GLU A 569 -36.13 16.59 11.62
CA GLU A 569 -36.20 16.51 10.15
C GLU A 569 -34.82 16.42 9.51
N VAL A 570 -33.79 17.07 10.09
CA VAL A 570 -32.40 16.94 9.62
C VAL A 570 -31.92 15.50 9.82
N LEU A 571 -32.19 14.94 11.01
CA LEU A 571 -31.72 13.60 11.36
C LEU A 571 -32.46 12.53 10.56
N THR A 572 -33.78 12.65 10.41
CA THR A 572 -34.61 11.75 9.58
C THR A 572 -34.16 11.78 8.12
N LEU A 573 -33.81 12.95 7.58
CA LEU A 573 -33.32 13.07 6.20
C LEU A 573 -32.05 12.23 5.97
N VAL A 574 -31.12 12.23 6.93
CA VAL A 574 -29.82 11.57 6.81
C VAL A 574 -29.91 10.09 7.21
N LEU A 575 -30.45 9.83 8.40
CA LEU A 575 -30.40 8.55 9.11
C LEU A 575 -31.63 7.67 8.84
N GLY A 576 -32.72 8.24 8.30
CA GLY A 576 -33.95 7.49 8.03
C GLY A 576 -34.48 6.79 9.28
N GLU A 577 -34.68 5.48 9.17
CA GLU A 577 -35.24 4.62 10.23
C GLU A 577 -34.29 4.43 11.42
N ASP A 578 -32.98 4.62 11.21
CA ASP A 578 -31.96 4.42 12.24
C ASP A 578 -31.75 5.63 13.15
N ARG A 579 -32.46 6.74 12.89
CA ARG A 579 -32.35 8.01 13.62
C ARG A 579 -32.30 7.83 15.13
N ASP A 580 -33.25 7.11 15.70
CA ASP A 580 -33.42 7.04 17.15
C ASP A 580 -32.30 6.23 17.80
N LYS A 581 -31.85 5.14 17.17
CA LYS A 581 -30.73 4.31 17.65
C LYS A 581 -29.40 5.07 17.62
N VAL A 582 -29.15 5.83 16.55
CA VAL A 582 -27.95 6.68 16.44
C VAL A 582 -27.99 7.80 17.48
N LEU A 583 -29.15 8.42 17.69
CA LEU A 583 -29.32 9.48 18.68
C LEU A 583 -29.12 8.97 20.12
N GLU A 584 -29.65 7.79 20.45
CA GLU A 584 -29.44 7.11 21.72
C GLU A 584 -27.96 6.81 21.94
N CYS A 585 -27.29 6.19 20.96
CA CYS A 585 -25.85 5.93 21.01
C CYS A 585 -25.01 7.20 21.26
N VAL A 586 -25.33 8.31 20.58
CA VAL A 586 -24.65 9.59 20.78
C VAL A 586 -24.86 10.11 22.21
N ARG A 587 -26.08 10.03 22.74
CA ARG A 587 -26.42 10.49 24.09
C ARG A 587 -25.73 9.66 25.16
N ASP A 588 -25.81 8.34 25.07
CA ASP A 588 -25.22 7.43 26.04
C ASP A 588 -23.70 7.60 26.09
N THR A 589 -23.06 7.73 24.92
CA THR A 589 -21.61 7.95 24.86
C THR A 589 -21.21 9.29 25.46
N LEU A 590 -22.00 10.34 25.27
CA LEU A 590 -21.74 11.64 25.90
C LEU A 590 -21.97 11.59 27.41
N TYR A 591 -22.96 10.84 27.88
CA TYR A 591 -23.23 10.62 29.29
C TYR A 591 -22.10 9.84 29.99
N GLU A 592 -21.48 8.87 29.32
CA GLU A 592 -20.29 8.16 29.83
C GLU A 592 -19.05 9.06 30.03
N LEU A 593 -19.02 10.22 29.38
CA LEU A 593 -17.86 11.13 29.38
C LEU A 593 -18.01 12.33 30.32
N ASP A 594 -19.24 12.62 30.76
CA ASP A 594 -19.54 13.65 31.77
C ASP A 594 -19.37 13.08 33.18
#